data_AF-A0A485NFY5-F1
#
_entry.id   AF-A0A485NFY5-F1
#
_cell.length_a   1.000
_cell.length_b   1.000
_cell.length_c   1.000
_cell.angle_alpha   90.00
_cell.angle_beta   90.00
_cell.angle_gamma   90.00
#
_symmetry.space_group_name_H-M   'P 1'
#
loop_
_entity.id
_entity.type
_entity.pdbx_description
1 polymer ?
#
loop_
_entity_poly.entity_id
_entity_poly.type
_entity_poly.pdbx_seq_one_letter_code
_entity_poly.pdbx_strand_id
1 'polypeptide(L)'
;MACAIVAIENPVGVSVTASRNTGQWAVLNFAGATVATPTAGYFTPRTFNNQIQADFQEPHLLVVTEPRANHQPPMEASYVNLPTTALCITDSPPCYVHIAILCNNKGAQWGSCGT
;
A
#
# COMPACT_ATOMS: atom_id res chain seq x y z
N MET A 1 -9.39 4.51 6.99
CA MET A 1 -9.18 3.75 5.74
C MET A 1 -10.47 3.60 4.95
N ALA A 2 -11.58 3.14 5.56
CA ALA A 2 -12.83 2.88 4.86
C ALA A 2 -13.34 4.04 3.98
N CYS A 3 -13.44 5.28 4.47
CA CYS A 3 -14.00 6.38 3.66
C CYS A 3 -13.14 6.77 2.44
N ALA A 4 -11.81 6.67 2.53
CA ALA A 4 -10.91 7.02 1.42
C ALA A 4 -10.89 5.94 0.32
N ILE A 5 -11.12 4.68 0.69
CA ILE A 5 -11.19 3.55 -0.26
C ILE A 5 -12.61 3.45 -0.85
N VAL A 6 -13.65 3.67 -0.05
CA VAL A 6 -15.06 3.63 -0.49
C VAL A 6 -15.40 4.78 -1.45
N ALA A 7 -14.69 5.90 -1.36
CA ALA A 7 -14.85 7.02 -2.30
C ALA A 7 -14.31 6.71 -3.71
N ILE A 8 -13.60 5.60 -3.90
CA ILE A 8 -13.01 5.23 -5.19
C ILE A 8 -14.01 4.37 -5.97
N GLU A 9 -14.53 4.93 -7.06
CA GLU A 9 -15.50 4.27 -7.93
C GLU A 9 -14.94 3.01 -8.60
N ASN A 10 -13.63 2.99 -8.89
CA ASN A 10 -12.94 1.84 -9.45
C ASN A 10 -11.88 1.26 -8.49
N PRO A 11 -12.19 0.17 -7.77
CA PRO A 11 -11.26 -0.39 -6.80
C PRO A 11 -9.97 -0.95 -7.42
N VAL A 12 -9.97 -1.28 -8.72
CA VAL A 12 -8.77 -1.74 -9.44
C VAL A 12 -7.68 -0.66 -9.46
N GLY A 13 -8.09 0.61 -9.42
CA GLY A 13 -7.20 1.76 -9.30
C GLY A 13 -6.58 1.94 -7.92
N VAL A 14 -6.79 1.03 -6.96
CA VAL A 14 -6.13 1.07 -5.65
C VAL A 14 -4.95 0.11 -5.66
N SER A 15 -3.75 0.61 -5.40
CA SER A 15 -2.55 -0.22 -5.20
C SER A 15 -2.27 -0.37 -3.71
N VAL A 16 -2.01 -1.59 -3.26
CA VAL A 16 -1.81 -1.92 -1.84
C VAL A 16 -0.49 -2.66 -1.71
N THR A 17 0.43 -2.14 -0.91
CA THR A 17 1.80 -2.66 -0.81
C THR A 17 2.22 -3.05 0.61
N ALA A 18 2.89 -4.20 0.71
CA ALA A 18 3.54 -4.68 1.91
C ALA A 18 4.78 -5.50 1.58
N SER A 19 5.93 -5.12 2.13
CA SER A 19 7.16 -5.89 1.89
C SER A 19 7.55 -6.83 3.03
N ARG A 20 7.08 -6.61 4.26
CA ARG A 20 7.26 -7.60 5.34
C ARG A 20 6.37 -8.81 5.12
N ASN A 21 6.92 -10.00 5.35
CA ASN A 21 6.20 -11.28 5.23
C ASN A 21 4.90 -11.31 6.07
N THR A 22 4.89 -10.67 7.24
CA THR A 22 3.69 -10.57 8.08
C THR A 22 2.55 -9.77 7.45
N GLY A 23 2.85 -8.81 6.56
CA GLY A 23 1.87 -8.00 5.86
C GLY A 23 1.49 -8.52 4.47
N GLN A 24 2.29 -9.40 3.87
CA GLN A 24 2.05 -9.92 2.51
C GLN A 24 0.69 -10.63 2.40
N TRP A 25 0.40 -11.54 3.32
CA TRP A 25 -0.90 -12.25 3.36
C TRP A 25 -2.07 -11.30 3.57
N ALA A 26 -1.91 -10.29 4.44
CA ALA A 26 -2.95 -9.30 4.71
C ALA A 26 -3.26 -8.47 3.45
N VAL A 27 -2.24 -8.08 2.69
CA VAL A 27 -2.41 -7.36 1.42
C VAL A 27 -3.08 -8.21 0.35
N LEU A 28 -2.70 -9.48 0.23
CA LEU A 28 -3.35 -10.41 -0.71
C LEU A 28 -4.83 -10.63 -0.38
N ASN A 29 -5.15 -10.87 0.89
CA ASN A 29 -6.53 -11.01 1.35
C ASN A 29 -7.33 -9.71 1.17
N PHE A 30 -6.74 -8.56 1.49
CA PHE A 30 -7.36 -7.27 1.30
C PHE A 30 -7.66 -7.00 -0.18
N ALA A 31 -6.67 -7.23 -1.05
CA ALA A 31 -6.83 -7.10 -2.49
C ALA A 31 -7.89 -8.04 -3.05
N GLY A 32 -7.97 -9.28 -2.57
CA GLY A 32 -9.03 -10.21 -2.95
C GLY A 32 -10.43 -9.75 -2.51
N ALA A 33 -10.55 -9.13 -1.33
CA ALA A 33 -11.82 -8.64 -0.81
C ALA A 33 -12.28 -7.33 -1.47
N THR A 34 -11.37 -6.41 -1.79
CA THR A 34 -11.70 -5.12 -2.38
C THR A 34 -11.51 -5.05 -3.88
N VAL A 35 -10.93 -6.07 -4.53
CA VAL A 35 -10.49 -6.04 -5.94
C VAL A 35 -9.45 -4.94 -6.19
N ALA A 36 -8.57 -4.73 -5.20
CA ALA A 36 -7.42 -3.84 -5.34
C ALA A 36 -6.23 -4.58 -5.93
N THR A 37 -5.22 -3.85 -6.40
CA THR A 37 -3.99 -4.42 -6.96
C THR A 37 -2.96 -4.64 -5.84
N PRO A 38 -2.63 -5.89 -5.48
CA PRO A 38 -1.67 -6.16 -4.40
C PRO A 38 -0.23 -6.14 -4.92
N THR A 39 0.66 -5.52 -4.16
CA THR A 39 2.11 -5.65 -4.30
C THR A 39 2.68 -6.25 -3.02
N ALA A 40 2.81 -7.57 -3.01
CA ALA A 40 3.34 -8.32 -1.89
C ALA A 40 4.84 -8.60 -2.09
N GLY A 41 5.67 -8.16 -1.14
CA GLY A 41 7.11 -8.38 -1.17
C GLY A 41 7.90 -7.23 -1.76
N TYR A 42 8.91 -7.55 -2.58
CA TYR A 42 9.81 -6.55 -3.14
C TYR A 42 9.07 -5.63 -4.11
N PHE A 43 9.17 -4.33 -3.89
CA PHE A 43 8.60 -3.33 -4.80
C PHE A 43 9.59 -3.03 -5.92
N THR A 44 9.19 -3.31 -7.15
CA THR A 44 9.98 -2.98 -8.34
C THR A 44 10.08 -1.46 -8.47
N PRO A 45 11.28 -0.86 -8.57
CA PRO A 45 11.39 0.57 -8.83
C PRO A 45 10.82 0.91 -10.21
N ARG A 46 10.20 2.08 -10.34
CA ARG A 46 9.59 2.60 -11.57
C ARG A 46 8.26 1.94 -11.96
N THR A 47 7.60 1.27 -11.02
CA THR A 47 6.27 0.67 -11.23
C THR A 47 5.18 1.71 -11.54
N PHE A 48 5.25 2.92 -10.98
CA PHE A 48 4.23 3.97 -11.17
C PHE A 48 4.59 4.99 -12.25
N ASN A 49 5.86 5.11 -12.65
CA ASN A 49 6.30 6.16 -13.58
C ASN A 49 6.72 5.66 -14.96
N ASN A 50 6.94 4.36 -15.17
CA ASN A 50 7.48 3.83 -16.41
C ASN A 50 6.48 2.94 -17.15
N GLN A 51 5.77 3.53 -18.10
CA GLN A 51 4.78 2.86 -18.95
C GLN A 51 5.35 1.74 -19.84
N ILE A 52 6.67 1.66 -20.00
CA ILE A 52 7.33 0.62 -20.81
C ILE A 52 7.48 -0.70 -20.01
N GLN A 53 7.46 -0.64 -18.68
CA GLN A 53 7.58 -1.84 -17.85
C GLN A 53 6.33 -2.72 -17.94
N ALA A 54 6.53 -4.04 -17.96
CA ALA A 54 5.44 -5.00 -17.98
C ALA A 54 4.59 -4.98 -16.69
N ASP A 55 5.19 -4.54 -15.58
CA ASP A 55 4.53 -4.41 -14.27
C ASP A 55 4.17 -2.94 -13.97
N PHE A 56 3.92 -2.15 -15.02
CA PHE A 56 3.47 -0.76 -14.88
C PHE A 56 2.07 -0.72 -14.27
N GLN A 57 1.89 0.14 -13.27
CA GLN A 57 0.61 0.36 -12.62
C GLN A 57 0.35 1.86 -12.54
N GLU A 58 -0.86 2.26 -12.93
CA GLU A 58 -1.33 3.64 -12.77
C GLU A 58 -2.47 3.67 -11.74
N PRO A 59 -2.17 3.52 -10.43
CA PRO A 59 -3.20 3.62 -9.42
C PRO A 59 -3.66 5.07 -9.25
N HIS A 60 -4.82 5.24 -8.64
CA HIS A 60 -5.41 6.50 -8.18
C HIS A 60 -5.25 6.68 -6.66
N LEU A 61 -4.95 5.60 -5.94
CA LEU A 61 -4.68 5.60 -4.50
C LEU A 61 -3.63 4.55 -4.16
N LEU A 62 -2.66 4.93 -3.33
CA LEU A 62 -1.67 4.02 -2.78
C LEU A 62 -1.94 3.76 -1.29
N VAL A 63 -1.92 2.50 -0.90
CA VAL A 63 -1.99 2.05 0.50
C VAL A 63 -0.68 1.34 0.86
N VAL A 64 -0.01 1.82 1.90
CA VAL A 64 1.27 1.26 2.37
C VAL A 64 1.11 0.74 3.80
N THR A 65 1.51 -0.50 4.05
CA THR A 65 1.44 -1.09 5.40
C THR A 65 2.55 -0.67 6.34
N GLU A 66 3.73 -0.30 5.80
CA GLU A 66 4.89 0.15 6.56
C GLU A 66 5.78 1.10 5.74
N PRO A 67 5.63 2.43 5.89
CA PRO A 67 6.42 3.39 5.11
C PRO A 67 7.90 3.40 5.50
N ARG A 68 8.24 2.99 6.74
CA ARG A 68 9.63 2.90 7.22
C ARG A 68 10.41 1.78 6.53
N ALA A 69 9.79 0.62 6.36
CA ALA A 69 10.41 -0.50 5.65
C ALA A 69 10.39 -0.25 4.14
N ASN A 70 9.31 0.36 3.63
CA ASN A 70 9.02 0.50 2.20
C ASN A 70 8.84 1.96 1.84
N HIS A 71 9.96 2.67 1.78
CA HIS A 71 10.00 4.09 1.43
C HIS A 71 9.90 4.34 -0.08
N GLN A 72 10.16 3.32 -0.91
CA GLN A 72 10.16 3.46 -2.35
C GLN A 72 8.77 3.70 -2.98
N PRO A 73 7.71 2.94 -2.65
CA PRO A 73 6.36 3.23 -3.14
C PRO A 73 5.85 4.66 -2.81
N PRO A 74 5.93 5.16 -1.56
CA PRO A 74 5.45 6.51 -1.25
C PRO A 74 6.33 7.61 -1.88
N MET A 75 7.63 7.37 -2.05
CA MET A 75 8.50 8.26 -2.81
C MET A 75 8.09 8.32 -4.28
N GLU A 76 7.79 7.16 -4.89
CA GLU A 76 7.41 7.11 -6.29
C GLU A 76 6.01 7.68 -6.54
N ALA A 77 5.08 7.47 -5.61
CA ALA A 77 3.78 8.10 -5.58
C ALA A 77 3.85 9.64 -5.59
N SER A 78 4.87 10.21 -4.92
CA SER A 78 5.07 11.66 -4.92
C SER A 78 5.41 12.24 -6.31
N TYR A 79 6.04 11.45 -7.19
CA TYR A 79 6.37 11.91 -8.56
C TYR A 79 5.14 12.02 -9.46
N VAL A 80 4.10 11.25 -9.17
CA VAL A 80 2.87 11.17 -9.99
C VAL A 80 1.65 11.79 -9.28
N ASN A 81 1.86 12.48 -8.16
CA ASN A 81 0.81 13.11 -7.34
C ASN A 81 -0.26 12.12 -6.82
N LEU A 82 0.18 10.92 -6.47
CA LEU A 82 -0.69 9.87 -5.94
C LEU A 82 -1.03 10.09 -4.46
N PRO A 83 -2.33 10.14 -4.07
CA PRO A 83 -2.70 10.17 -2.67
C PRO A 83 -2.26 8.86 -2.00
N THR A 84 -1.49 8.99 -0.91
CA THR A 84 -0.88 7.86 -0.21
C THR A 84 -1.40 7.77 1.22
N THR A 85 -1.99 6.63 1.57
CA THR A 85 -2.40 6.28 2.93
C THR A 85 -1.43 5.25 3.49
N ALA A 86 -0.93 5.44 4.71
CA ALA A 86 0.00 4.49 5.33
C ALA A 86 -0.43 4.04 6.72
N LEU A 87 -0.14 2.78 7.04
CA LEU A 87 -0.21 2.24 8.39
C LEU A 87 1.13 2.48 9.07
N CYS A 88 1.13 3.33 10.10
CA CYS A 88 2.33 3.79 10.78
C CYS A 88 2.37 3.23 12.21
N ILE A 89 3.57 2.89 12.68
CA ILE A 89 3.86 2.79 14.12
C ILE A 89 4.43 4.10 14.63
N THR A 90 4.56 4.23 15.95
CA THR A 90 5.11 5.41 16.62
C THR A 90 6.48 5.87 16.08
N ASP A 91 7.30 4.94 15.57
CA ASP A 91 8.63 5.23 15.01
C ASP A 91 8.63 5.38 13.47
N SER A 92 7.47 5.36 12.80
CA SER A 92 7.41 5.48 11.35
C SER A 92 7.46 6.95 10.91
N PRO A 93 8.45 7.36 10.10
CA PRO A 93 8.45 8.71 9.54
C PRO A 93 7.28 8.86 8.55
N PRO A 94 6.43 9.90 8.67
CA PRO A 94 5.29 10.12 7.78
C PRO A 94 5.70 10.86 6.49
N CYS A 95 6.88 10.59 5.94
CA CYS A 95 7.34 11.24 4.72
C CYS A 95 6.51 10.73 3.52
N TYR A 96 5.96 11.66 2.73
CA TYR A 96 5.15 11.35 1.53
C TYR A 96 3.85 10.58 1.82
N VAL A 97 3.35 10.65 3.05
CA VAL A 97 2.08 10.06 3.47
C VAL A 97 1.06 11.17 3.68
N HIS A 98 -0.09 11.09 3.01
CA HIS A 98 -1.20 12.02 3.21
C HIS A 98 -2.02 11.67 4.44
N ILE A 99 -2.32 10.37 4.63
CA ILE A 99 -3.13 9.89 5.76
C ILE A 99 -2.34 8.81 6.48
N ALA A 100 -1.94 9.09 7.72
CA ALA A 100 -1.28 8.12 8.59
C ALA A 100 -2.29 7.50 9.55
N ILE A 101 -2.41 6.17 9.53
CA ILE A 101 -3.22 5.39 10.46
C ILE A 101 -2.26 4.74 11.46
N LEU A 102 -2.32 5.15 12.72
CA LEU A 102 -1.47 4.59 13.77
C LEU A 102 -1.96 3.20 14.16
N CYS A 103 -1.16 2.16 13.92
CA CYS A 103 -1.49 0.77 14.17
C CYS A 103 -0.25 -0.02 14.61
N ASN A 104 -0.42 -1.06 15.43
CA ASN A 104 0.67 -1.95 15.82
C ASN A 104 0.96 -2.97 14.69
N ASN A 105 1.80 -2.58 13.72
CA ASN A 105 2.19 -3.41 12.58
C ASN A 105 3.34 -4.40 12.83
N LYS A 106 3.81 -4.53 14.08
CA LYS A 106 4.89 -5.45 14.44
C LYS A 106 4.44 -6.90 14.68
N GLY A 107 3.22 -7.11 15.15
CA GLY A 107 2.70 -8.44 15.47
C GLY A 107 2.48 -9.33 14.24
N ALA A 108 2.49 -10.64 14.42
CA ALA A 108 2.17 -11.60 13.34
C ALA A 108 0.66 -11.75 13.06
N GLN A 109 -0.19 -11.08 13.85
CA GLN A 109 -1.65 -11.21 13.83
C GLN A 109 -2.35 -10.53 12.64
N TRP A 110 -1.61 -9.95 11.69
CA TRP A 110 -2.22 -9.26 10.54
C TRP A 110 -2.93 -10.23 9.58
N GLY A 111 -2.57 -11.52 9.62
CA GLY A 111 -3.16 -12.58 8.78
C GLY A 111 -4.11 -13.54 9.50
N SER A 112 -4.40 -13.35 10.80
CA SER A 112 -5.11 -14.37 11.60
C SER A 112 -6.61 -14.13 11.78
N CYS A 113 -7.17 -13.03 11.27
CA CYS A 113 -8.62 -12.81 11.30
C CYS A 113 -9.26 -13.36 10.02
N GLY A 114 -9.40 -14.69 9.93
CA GLY A 114 -9.90 -15.35 8.71
C GLY A 114 -9.96 -16.87 8.73
N THR A 115 -10.02 -17.51 9.91
CA THR A 115 -10.41 -18.92 10.09
C THR A 115 -11.45 -19.00 11.18
#